data_AF-A0A2E2U653-F1
#
_entry.id   AF-A0A2E2U653-F1
#
_cell.length_a   1.000
_cell.length_b   1.000
_cell.length_c   1.000
_cell.angle_alpha   90.00
_cell.angle_beta   90.00
_cell.angle_gamma   90.00
#
_symmetry.space_group_name_H-M   'P 1'
#
loop_
_entity.id
_entity.type
_entity.pdbx_description
1 polymer ?
#
loop_
_entity_poly.entity_id
_entity_poly.type
_entity_poly.pdbx_seq_one_letter_code
_entity_poly.pdbx_strand_id
1 'polypeptide(L)'
;MKKIILAFLYISLSLSFIGCTQQSSDDGGGSGQDQQGGGGGGQDFGGDGGGGDTGGTGGQCAGTTADGTGSGTAIHHFYPLVAGGESWVPGNYDFQNDPETSTFISLSDASIIFSSDSKLQFRLKVRPQPNPPAGEEYCYGRATGQSADAHTYTKLQFTVYLRDIKCDQPNAGNPSQCDSGFYLGPRYRPQMIGPVNVDSCSNIVDIGSLRNSTQYGTTIEIANVQSDSTCQFNDTFCPAGDNVRAASCWHVTLQVVTDFTQSFN
;
A
#
# COMPACT_ATOMS: atom_id res chain seq x y z
N MET A 1 -15.32 -36.46 -41.47
CA MET A 1 -14.20 -37.36 -41.09
C MET A 1 -13.20 -36.54 -40.30
N LYS A 2 -13.25 -36.68 -38.97
CA LYS A 2 -12.17 -37.34 -38.18
C LYS A 2 -10.94 -36.41 -38.09
N LYS A 3 -10.86 -35.53 -37.09
CA LYS A 3 -10.28 -35.85 -35.76
C LYS A 3 -9.17 -36.90 -35.93
N ILE A 4 -7.93 -36.48 -36.16
CA ILE A 4 -6.67 -37.27 -36.02
C ILE A 4 -5.38 -36.42 -36.21
N ILE A 5 -5.42 -35.15 -36.61
CA ILE A 5 -4.20 -34.35 -36.88
C ILE A 5 -3.97 -33.25 -35.82
N LEU A 6 -3.97 -33.60 -34.53
CA LEU A 6 -3.57 -32.65 -33.48
C LEU A 6 -2.87 -33.32 -32.28
N ALA A 7 -2.29 -34.51 -32.49
CA ALA A 7 -1.70 -35.34 -31.44
C ALA A 7 -0.23 -35.70 -31.66
N PHE A 8 0.52 -34.99 -32.53
CA PHE A 8 1.90 -35.38 -32.87
C PHE A 8 2.95 -34.25 -32.89
N LEU A 9 2.61 -33.03 -32.44
CA LEU A 9 3.62 -32.00 -32.19
C LEU A 9 3.47 -31.48 -30.76
N TYR A 10 4.60 -31.36 -30.06
CA TYR A 10 4.79 -30.89 -28.67
C TYR A 10 4.92 -31.95 -27.56
N ILE A 11 5.16 -33.22 -27.93
CA ILE A 11 6.00 -34.14 -27.13
C ILE A 11 7.43 -34.02 -27.67
N SER A 12 8.15 -32.94 -27.36
CA SER A 12 9.58 -32.83 -27.71
C SER A 12 10.39 -31.80 -26.91
N LEU A 13 9.93 -31.34 -25.74
CA LEU A 13 10.71 -30.38 -24.94
C LEU A 13 10.73 -30.73 -23.45
N SER A 14 11.25 -31.91 -23.16
CA SER A 14 11.66 -32.32 -21.82
C SER A 14 12.88 -33.23 -21.98
N LEU A 15 14.06 -32.74 -21.63
CA LEU A 15 15.29 -33.46 -21.22
C LEU A 15 16.53 -32.66 -21.64
N SER A 16 17.10 -31.91 -20.69
CA SER A 16 18.55 -31.74 -20.48
C SER A 16 18.77 -30.64 -19.44
N PHE A 17 19.19 -31.01 -18.23
CA PHE A 17 20.36 -30.43 -17.53
C PHE A 17 20.64 -31.27 -16.27
N ILE A 18 21.55 -32.22 -16.45
CA ILE A 18 22.45 -32.81 -15.44
C ILE A 18 23.33 -31.64 -14.97
N GLY A 19 23.52 -31.32 -13.69
CA GLY A 19 24.12 -32.13 -12.63
C GLY A 19 25.55 -31.62 -12.37
N CYS A 20 25.76 -30.83 -11.30
CA CYS A 20 27.08 -30.56 -10.75
C CYS A 20 27.14 -31.09 -9.32
N THR A 21 28.01 -32.06 -9.12
CA THR A 21 28.33 -32.74 -7.87
C THR A 21 29.26 -31.90 -6.99
N GLN A 22 29.13 -32.12 -5.68
CA GLN A 22 30.07 -31.70 -4.64
C GLN A 22 31.47 -32.26 -4.90
N GLN A 23 32.49 -31.44 -4.61
CA GLN A 23 33.85 -31.91 -4.36
C GLN A 23 34.27 -31.39 -2.99
N SER A 24 34.31 -32.32 -2.03
CA SER A 24 35.00 -32.20 -0.76
C SER A 24 36.49 -32.52 -0.95
N SER A 25 37.36 -31.73 -0.33
CA SER A 25 38.73 -32.11 -0.03
C SER A 25 39.12 -31.41 1.27
N ASP A 26 39.38 -32.23 2.28
CA ASP A 26 39.87 -31.84 3.61
C ASP A 26 41.37 -31.48 3.59
N ASP A 27 41.76 -30.92 4.72
CA ASP A 27 43.08 -30.90 5.38
C ASP A 27 44.03 -29.70 5.18
N GLY A 28 44.44 -29.15 6.33
CA GLY A 28 45.79 -28.63 6.53
C GLY A 28 45.87 -27.27 7.21
N GLY A 29 46.01 -27.26 8.53
CA GLY A 29 46.30 -26.05 9.31
C GLY A 29 47.71 -25.49 9.11
N GLY A 30 47.95 -24.27 9.60
CA GLY A 30 49.30 -23.70 9.69
C GLY A 30 49.34 -22.18 9.79
N SER A 31 49.62 -21.70 11.00
CA SER A 31 50.17 -20.39 11.43
C SER A 31 50.84 -19.47 10.40
N GLY A 32 50.69 -18.15 10.58
CA GLY A 32 51.77 -17.20 10.33
C GLY A 32 51.39 -15.81 9.79
N GLN A 33 51.40 -14.82 10.70
CA GLN A 33 51.94 -13.45 10.60
C GLN A 33 51.65 -12.52 9.39
N ASP A 34 51.15 -11.33 9.75
CA ASP A 34 51.55 -9.97 9.31
C ASP A 34 51.97 -9.75 7.85
N GLN A 35 51.19 -8.93 7.13
CA GLN A 35 51.77 -7.76 6.44
C GLN A 35 50.73 -6.70 6.04
N GLN A 36 51.22 -5.46 6.13
CA GLN A 36 50.59 -4.17 5.86
C GLN A 36 50.22 -3.96 4.39
N GLY A 37 49.17 -3.16 4.19
CA GLY A 37 49.21 -2.02 3.26
C GLY A 37 48.41 -2.14 1.96
N GLY A 38 47.64 -1.08 1.66
CA GLY A 38 47.17 -0.80 0.30
C GLY A 38 45.71 -0.36 0.24
N GLY A 39 45.48 0.93 -0.02
CA GLY A 39 44.16 1.58 0.06
C GLY A 39 43.20 1.32 -1.10
N GLY A 40 41.98 1.83 -0.92
CA GLY A 40 40.93 1.91 -1.93
C GLY A 40 39.78 2.76 -1.40
N GLY A 41 39.47 3.86 -2.11
CA GLY A 41 38.73 5.01 -1.62
C GLY A 41 37.29 4.76 -1.14
N GLY A 42 36.97 5.36 0.02
CA GLY A 42 35.60 5.64 0.43
C GLY A 42 35.11 6.87 -0.34
N GLN A 43 34.03 6.70 -1.10
CA GLN A 43 33.27 7.82 -1.62
C GLN A 43 32.28 8.26 -0.54
N ASP A 44 32.55 9.45 0.01
CA ASP A 44 31.60 10.26 0.78
C ASP A 44 30.36 10.54 -0.09
N PHE A 45 29.21 10.02 0.33
CA PHE A 45 27.93 10.63 -0.04
C PHE A 45 27.56 11.62 1.06
N GLY A 46 28.00 12.87 0.85
CA GLY A 46 27.44 14.02 1.54
C GLY A 46 25.96 14.16 1.20
N GLY A 47 25.10 13.96 2.20
CA GLY A 47 23.69 14.36 2.18
C GLY A 47 23.50 15.51 3.16
N ASP A 48 23.76 16.73 2.69
CA ASP A 48 23.51 17.95 3.43
C ASP A 48 22.04 18.38 3.25
N GLY A 49 21.38 18.62 4.39
CA GLY A 49 20.33 19.62 4.55
C GLY A 49 18.95 19.41 3.91
N GLY A 50 17.96 19.11 4.76
CA GLY A 50 16.69 19.83 4.67
C GLY A 50 15.39 19.05 4.89
N GLY A 51 14.94 19.01 6.15
CA GLY A 51 13.54 19.31 6.45
C GLY A 51 12.64 18.15 6.87
N GLY A 52 12.23 18.19 8.14
CA GLY A 52 10.86 17.78 8.51
C GLY A 52 10.74 16.51 9.32
N ASP A 53 11.30 16.53 10.51
CA ASP A 53 10.82 15.74 11.64
C ASP A 53 9.29 15.93 11.80
N THR A 54 8.52 14.86 11.57
CA THR A 54 7.15 14.71 12.06
C THR A 54 6.95 13.28 12.56
N GLY A 55 7.85 12.85 13.45
CA GLY A 55 7.57 11.78 14.40
C GLY A 55 6.54 12.21 15.45
N GLY A 56 5.33 12.58 15.01
CA GLY A 56 4.20 12.70 15.93
C GLY A 56 3.90 11.32 16.54
N THR A 57 3.51 11.28 17.80
CA THR A 57 2.90 10.09 18.37
C THR A 57 1.47 10.06 17.84
N GLY A 58 1.12 9.04 17.05
CA GLY A 58 -0.24 8.82 16.56
C GLY A 58 -1.25 8.90 17.71
N GLY A 59 -2.21 9.81 17.60
CA GLY A 59 -3.17 10.12 18.66
C GLY A 59 -4.38 9.18 18.69
N GLN A 60 -5.15 9.24 19.78
CA GLN A 60 -6.49 8.68 19.80
C GLN A 60 -7.40 9.51 18.88
N CYS A 61 -8.07 8.86 17.93
CA CYS A 61 -9.11 9.49 17.12
C CYS A 61 -10.30 8.54 16.93
N ALA A 62 -11.49 9.09 16.67
CA ALA A 62 -12.68 8.27 16.49
C ALA A 62 -12.62 7.47 15.18
N GLY A 63 -11.96 8.01 14.15
CA GLY A 63 -12.00 7.46 12.79
C GLY A 63 -13.37 7.69 12.16
N THR A 64 -13.98 8.84 12.42
CA THR A 64 -15.31 9.23 11.93
C THR A 64 -15.33 10.69 11.50
N THR A 65 -16.44 11.15 10.92
CA THR A 65 -16.62 12.57 10.57
C THR A 65 -16.54 13.52 11.77
N ALA A 66 -16.81 13.02 12.99
CA ALA A 66 -16.74 13.81 14.22
C ALA A 66 -15.32 14.26 14.59
N ASP A 67 -14.30 13.71 13.93
CA ASP A 67 -12.93 14.20 14.09
C ASP A 67 -12.63 15.47 13.28
N GLY A 68 -13.60 15.98 12.52
CA GLY A 68 -13.54 17.25 11.82
C GLY A 68 -14.01 18.41 12.69
N THR A 69 -13.33 19.55 12.59
CA THR A 69 -13.73 20.81 13.23
C THR A 69 -13.60 22.00 12.28
N GLY A 70 -14.31 23.08 12.59
CA GLY A 70 -14.32 24.32 11.81
C GLY A 70 -15.36 24.37 10.68
N SER A 71 -15.13 25.27 9.73
CA SER A 71 -15.99 25.50 8.57
C SER A 71 -15.75 24.46 7.46
N GLY A 72 -16.77 24.21 6.66
CA GLY A 72 -16.72 23.29 5.51
C GLY A 72 -17.64 22.09 5.69
N THR A 73 -17.62 21.21 4.72
CA THR A 73 -18.31 19.91 4.79
C THR A 73 -17.58 18.97 5.75
N ALA A 74 -18.24 17.89 6.19
CA ALA A 74 -17.57 16.89 7.02
C ALA A 74 -16.34 16.31 6.31
N ILE A 75 -15.30 15.97 7.07
CA ILE A 75 -14.12 15.29 6.52
C ILE A 75 -14.51 13.98 5.81
N HIS A 76 -13.84 13.68 4.71
CA HIS A 76 -14.11 12.46 3.98
C HIS A 76 -13.54 11.26 4.73
N HIS A 77 -14.22 10.12 4.65
CA HIS A 77 -13.69 8.87 5.16
C HIS A 77 -13.96 7.72 4.19
N PHE A 78 -13.01 6.82 4.10
CA PHE A 78 -13.08 5.60 3.31
C PHE A 78 -12.73 4.41 4.22
N TYR A 79 -13.29 3.24 3.92
CA TYR A 79 -13.08 2.02 4.70
C TYR A 79 -12.43 0.91 3.86
N PRO A 80 -11.15 1.03 3.47
CA PRO A 80 -10.46 -0.03 2.75
C PRO A 80 -10.45 -1.33 3.56
N LEU A 81 -11.00 -2.39 2.97
CA LEU A 81 -10.94 -3.76 3.45
C LEU A 81 -10.32 -4.61 2.33
N VAL A 82 -9.02 -4.90 2.46
CA VAL A 82 -8.19 -5.36 1.35
C VAL A 82 -7.32 -6.53 1.79
N ALA A 83 -7.06 -7.48 0.88
CA ALA A 83 -6.18 -8.61 1.14
C ALA A 83 -4.72 -8.20 1.32
N GLY A 84 -3.95 -9.02 2.03
CA GLY A 84 -2.50 -8.85 2.12
C GLY A 84 -1.81 -8.93 0.74
N GLY A 85 -0.78 -8.12 0.54
CA GLY A 85 -0.10 -8.00 -0.76
C GLY A 85 -0.83 -7.13 -1.79
N GLU A 86 -2.11 -6.84 -1.58
CA GLU A 86 -2.89 -5.92 -2.41
C GLU A 86 -2.77 -4.48 -1.92
N SER A 87 -2.98 -3.53 -2.85
CA SER A 87 -2.97 -2.09 -2.57
C SER A 87 -4.38 -1.52 -2.66
N TRP A 88 -4.67 -0.50 -1.85
CA TRP A 88 -5.88 0.32 -2.02
C TRP A 88 -5.54 1.60 -2.77
N VAL A 89 -6.40 1.95 -3.73
CA VAL A 89 -6.33 3.20 -4.48
C VAL A 89 -7.71 3.51 -5.06
N PRO A 90 -8.08 4.76 -5.38
CA PRO A 90 -9.27 4.99 -6.19
C PRO A 90 -9.18 4.29 -7.54
N GLY A 91 -10.28 3.74 -8.02
CA GLY A 91 -10.27 2.86 -9.18
C GLY A 91 -11.65 2.62 -9.75
N ASN A 92 -11.71 1.87 -10.85
CA ASN A 92 -12.96 1.41 -11.42
C ASN A 92 -13.18 -0.03 -10.94
N TYR A 93 -13.91 -0.17 -9.83
CA TYR A 93 -14.25 -1.45 -9.22
C TYR A 93 -15.66 -1.89 -9.63
N ASP A 94 -15.97 -3.17 -9.47
CA ASP A 94 -17.34 -3.67 -9.66
C ASP A 94 -18.19 -3.39 -8.41
N PHE A 95 -18.46 -2.10 -8.16
CA PHE A 95 -19.18 -1.64 -6.97
C PHE A 95 -20.59 -2.24 -6.81
N GLN A 96 -21.16 -2.84 -7.87
CA GLN A 96 -22.50 -3.43 -7.82
C GLN A 96 -22.48 -4.92 -7.46
N ASN A 97 -21.47 -5.66 -7.92
CA ASN A 97 -21.40 -7.11 -7.73
C ASN A 97 -20.32 -7.55 -6.74
N ASP A 98 -19.41 -6.66 -6.35
CA ASP A 98 -18.35 -6.89 -5.37
C ASP A 98 -18.64 -6.05 -4.10
N PRO A 99 -19.25 -6.65 -3.06
CA PRO A 99 -19.56 -5.95 -1.81
C PRO A 99 -18.31 -5.49 -1.06
N GLU A 100 -17.15 -6.12 -1.27
CA GLU A 100 -15.88 -5.76 -0.63
C GLU A 100 -15.35 -4.41 -1.11
N THR A 101 -15.67 -4.04 -2.35
CA THR A 101 -15.32 -2.73 -2.94
C THR A 101 -16.38 -1.66 -2.73
N SER A 102 -17.51 -1.97 -2.10
CA SER A 102 -18.62 -1.01 -1.89
C SER A 102 -18.22 0.24 -1.08
N THR A 103 -17.13 0.17 -0.32
CA THR A 103 -16.57 1.27 0.47
C THR A 103 -15.43 2.00 -0.23
N PHE A 104 -15.07 1.59 -1.44
CA PHE A 104 -14.02 2.21 -2.25
C PHE A 104 -14.61 3.38 -3.04
N ILE A 105 -13.74 4.16 -3.65
CA ILE A 105 -14.13 5.35 -4.39
C ILE A 105 -13.75 5.21 -5.87
N SER A 106 -14.66 5.63 -6.75
CA SER A 106 -14.41 5.66 -8.18
C SER A 106 -13.36 6.71 -8.55
N LEU A 107 -12.69 6.56 -9.69
CA LEU A 107 -11.77 7.61 -10.17
C LEU A 107 -12.50 8.92 -10.49
N SER A 108 -13.75 8.84 -10.94
CA SER A 108 -14.58 10.02 -11.19
C SER A 108 -14.87 10.78 -9.90
N ASP A 109 -15.30 10.08 -8.85
CA ASP A 109 -15.60 10.72 -7.56
C ASP A 109 -14.32 11.23 -6.89
N ALA A 110 -13.23 10.47 -7.00
CA ALA A 110 -11.93 10.88 -6.49
C ALA A 110 -11.43 12.15 -7.19
N SER A 111 -11.68 12.32 -8.49
CA SER A 111 -11.31 13.53 -9.23
C SER A 111 -11.99 14.80 -8.71
N ILE A 112 -13.14 14.64 -8.03
CA ILE A 112 -13.90 15.73 -7.42
C ILE A 112 -13.44 15.91 -5.97
N ILE A 113 -13.39 14.83 -5.20
CA ILE A 113 -13.06 14.88 -3.77
C ILE A 113 -11.61 15.32 -3.55
N PHE A 114 -10.66 14.75 -4.29
CA PHE A 114 -9.24 15.07 -4.15
C PHE A 114 -8.81 16.31 -4.95
N SER A 115 -9.75 16.98 -5.64
CA SER A 115 -9.50 18.29 -6.21
C SER A 115 -9.42 19.33 -5.10
N SER A 116 -8.23 19.87 -4.90
CA SER A 116 -7.90 20.78 -3.83
C SER A 116 -6.79 21.72 -4.31
N ASP A 117 -6.85 22.97 -3.87
CA ASP A 117 -5.93 24.06 -4.22
C ASP A 117 -4.78 24.18 -3.21
N SER A 118 -5.07 24.09 -1.90
CA SER A 118 -4.06 24.33 -0.86
C SER A 118 -4.02 23.28 0.24
N LYS A 119 -5.18 22.79 0.68
CA LYS A 119 -5.31 21.90 1.83
C LYS A 119 -5.64 20.49 1.37
N LEU A 120 -4.66 19.59 1.43
CA LEU A 120 -4.89 18.16 1.27
C LEU A 120 -4.12 17.40 2.35
N GLN A 121 -4.85 16.90 3.33
CA GLN A 121 -4.29 16.18 4.47
C GLN A 121 -4.99 14.84 4.63
N PHE A 122 -4.28 13.84 5.15
CA PHE A 122 -4.90 12.56 5.45
C PHE A 122 -4.35 11.96 6.74
N ARG A 123 -5.09 10.99 7.27
CA ARG A 123 -4.60 10.08 8.30
C ARG A 123 -5.29 8.73 8.21
N LEU A 124 -4.66 7.71 8.78
CA LEU A 124 -5.15 6.34 8.79
C LEU A 124 -5.49 5.93 10.22
N LYS A 125 -6.67 5.37 10.45
CA LYS A 125 -6.98 4.62 11.68
C LYS A 125 -6.90 3.14 11.40
N VAL A 126 -6.08 2.42 12.17
CA VAL A 126 -6.00 0.96 12.05
C VAL A 126 -7.20 0.34 12.74
N ARG A 127 -7.90 -0.56 12.04
CA ARG A 127 -9.01 -1.35 12.59
C ARG A 127 -8.53 -2.75 12.94
N PRO A 128 -9.20 -3.46 13.86
CA PRO A 128 -8.88 -4.86 14.15
C PRO A 128 -8.86 -5.72 12.89
N GLN A 129 -7.96 -6.71 12.85
CA GLN A 129 -7.87 -7.65 11.74
C GLN A 129 -9.22 -8.36 11.55
N PRO A 130 -9.83 -8.28 10.36
CA PRO A 130 -10.98 -9.09 10.04
C PRO A 130 -10.60 -10.58 10.02
N ASN A 131 -11.49 -11.44 10.49
CA ASN A 131 -11.29 -12.89 10.47
C ASN A 131 -12.17 -13.53 9.38
N PRO A 132 -11.71 -13.56 8.12
CA PRO A 132 -12.53 -14.05 7.02
C PRO A 132 -12.76 -15.56 7.15
N PRO A 133 -13.99 -16.05 6.91
CA PRO A 133 -14.25 -17.48 6.81
C PRO A 133 -13.36 -18.14 5.74
N ALA A 134 -13.01 -19.40 5.97
CA ALA A 134 -12.25 -20.18 5.00
C ALA A 134 -13.10 -20.38 3.73
N GLY A 135 -12.56 -20.03 2.57
CA GLY A 135 -13.22 -20.27 1.27
C GLY A 135 -14.02 -19.12 0.69
N GLU A 136 -14.16 -17.98 1.38
CA GLU A 136 -14.97 -16.85 0.91
C GLU A 136 -14.11 -15.67 0.42
N GLU A 137 -14.53 -15.01 -0.66
CA GLU A 137 -14.09 -13.64 -0.95
C GLU A 137 -14.74 -12.76 0.12
N TYR A 138 -13.91 -12.23 1.04
CA TYR A 138 -14.35 -11.45 2.20
C TYR A 138 -13.77 -10.04 2.19
N CYS A 139 -12.64 -9.86 1.50
CA CYS A 139 -12.00 -8.58 1.29
C CYS A 139 -11.44 -8.53 -0.13
N TYR A 140 -11.30 -7.31 -0.65
CA TYR A 140 -10.89 -7.10 -2.02
C TYR A 140 -9.53 -7.78 -2.31
N GLY A 141 -9.49 -8.56 -3.39
CA GLY A 141 -8.30 -9.27 -3.86
C GLY A 141 -7.93 -10.54 -3.07
N ARG A 142 -8.77 -10.99 -2.14
CA ARG A 142 -8.52 -12.24 -1.40
C ARG A 142 -8.86 -13.46 -2.26
N ALA A 143 -7.87 -14.33 -2.48
CA ALA A 143 -8.12 -15.63 -3.10
C ALA A 143 -8.90 -16.57 -2.15
N THR A 144 -9.96 -17.20 -2.68
CA THR A 144 -10.71 -18.23 -1.96
C THR A 144 -9.85 -19.48 -1.70
N GLY A 145 -10.15 -20.22 -0.62
CA GLY A 145 -9.51 -21.49 -0.30
C GLY A 145 -8.24 -21.42 0.56
N GLN A 146 -7.82 -20.24 1.01
CA GLN A 146 -6.74 -20.09 1.99
C GLN A 146 -7.27 -19.84 3.41
N SER A 147 -6.57 -20.36 4.42
CA SER A 147 -6.85 -20.05 5.83
C SER A 147 -6.20 -18.72 6.21
N ALA A 148 -6.94 -17.87 6.93
CA ALA A 148 -6.41 -16.64 7.52
C ALA A 148 -5.24 -16.91 8.48
N ASP A 149 -4.54 -15.85 8.88
CA ASP A 149 -3.46 -15.96 9.87
C ASP A 149 -3.96 -16.50 11.21
N ALA A 150 -3.14 -17.36 11.83
CA ALA A 150 -3.43 -17.90 13.16
C ALA A 150 -3.33 -16.82 14.25
N HIS A 151 -2.53 -15.77 14.02
CA HIS A 151 -2.39 -14.61 14.90
C HIS A 151 -2.85 -13.36 14.17
N THR A 152 -3.67 -12.55 14.83
CA THR A 152 -4.14 -11.27 14.29
C THR A 152 -3.08 -10.19 14.49
N TYR A 153 -2.92 -9.30 13.51
CA TYR A 153 -2.09 -8.12 13.71
C TYR A 153 -2.61 -7.26 14.87
N THR A 154 -1.68 -6.64 15.61
CA THR A 154 -1.98 -5.61 16.61
C THR A 154 -1.54 -4.22 16.17
N LYS A 155 -0.76 -4.15 15.08
CA LYS A 155 -0.31 -2.90 14.46
C LYS A 155 0.00 -3.10 12.99
N LEU A 156 -0.17 -2.03 12.22
CA LEU A 156 0.14 -1.99 10.79
C LEU A 156 1.12 -0.88 10.46
N GLN A 157 1.94 -1.11 9.44
CA GLN A 157 2.79 -0.13 8.81
C GLN A 157 2.47 -0.08 7.31
N PHE A 158 2.53 1.10 6.71
CA PHE A 158 2.08 1.35 5.35
C PHE A 158 3.17 2.06 4.56
N THR A 159 3.24 1.76 3.25
CA THR A 159 3.86 2.69 2.30
C THR A 159 2.75 3.40 1.53
N VAL A 160 2.71 4.72 1.68
CA VAL A 160 1.76 5.56 0.97
C VAL A 160 2.44 6.21 -0.22
N TYR A 161 1.77 6.22 -1.36
CA TYR A 161 2.19 6.92 -2.57
C TYR A 161 1.16 7.96 -2.97
N LEU A 162 1.64 9.02 -3.63
CA LEU A 162 0.78 9.95 -4.35
C LEU A 162 0.59 9.49 -5.80
N ARG A 163 -0.60 9.72 -6.33
CA ARG A 163 -1.00 9.42 -7.72
C ARG A 163 -1.80 10.60 -8.26
N ASP A 164 -1.39 11.15 -9.40
CA ASP A 164 -2.18 12.19 -10.07
C ASP A 164 -3.34 11.56 -10.83
N ILE A 165 -4.52 12.14 -10.72
CA ILE A 165 -5.67 11.79 -11.56
C ILE A 165 -5.52 12.53 -12.89
N LYS A 166 -5.70 11.82 -14.00
CA LYS A 166 -5.46 12.33 -15.36
C LYS A 166 -6.63 12.03 -16.28
N CYS A 167 -6.70 12.83 -17.34
CA CYS A 167 -7.67 12.72 -18.41
C CYS A 167 -7.01 13.12 -19.73
N ASP A 168 -7.11 12.27 -20.76
CA ASP A 168 -6.52 12.55 -22.08
C ASP A 168 -7.48 13.34 -22.98
N GLN A 169 -8.79 13.18 -22.78
CA GLN A 169 -9.83 13.89 -23.52
C GLN A 169 -10.79 14.59 -22.55
N PRO A 170 -10.43 15.79 -22.07
CA PRO A 170 -11.33 16.61 -21.24
C PRO A 170 -12.60 16.95 -22.01
N ASN A 171 -13.74 16.90 -21.33
CA ASN A 171 -15.00 17.30 -21.95
C ASN A 171 -14.99 18.81 -22.24
N ALA A 172 -15.23 19.18 -23.50
CA ALA A 172 -15.15 20.58 -23.94
C ALA A 172 -16.22 21.49 -23.31
N GLY A 173 -17.38 20.93 -22.94
CA GLY A 173 -18.48 21.65 -22.28
C GLY A 173 -18.35 21.68 -20.75
N ASN A 174 -17.63 20.73 -20.17
CA ASN A 174 -17.35 20.68 -18.74
C ASN A 174 -15.94 20.13 -18.46
N PRO A 175 -14.93 21.00 -18.24
CA PRO A 175 -13.56 20.58 -17.96
C PRO A 175 -13.37 19.80 -16.65
N SER A 176 -14.39 19.60 -15.83
CA SER A 176 -14.37 18.70 -14.67
C SER A 176 -14.74 17.26 -15.02
N GLN A 177 -15.07 16.97 -16.29
CA GLN A 177 -15.44 15.66 -16.79
C GLN A 177 -14.41 15.18 -17.82
N CYS A 178 -14.32 13.86 -17.94
CA CYS A 178 -13.38 13.22 -18.85
C CYS A 178 -14.10 12.29 -19.83
N ASP A 179 -14.09 12.62 -21.11
CA ASP A 179 -14.74 11.81 -22.15
C ASP A 179 -13.98 10.49 -22.39
N SER A 180 -12.65 10.49 -22.19
CA SER A 180 -11.82 9.28 -22.24
C SER A 180 -11.91 8.41 -20.98
N GLY A 181 -12.58 8.90 -19.92
CA GLY A 181 -12.50 8.35 -18.58
C GLY A 181 -11.20 8.74 -17.84
N PHE A 182 -11.31 8.84 -16.53
CA PHE A 182 -10.17 9.17 -15.66
C PHE A 182 -9.24 7.96 -15.47
N TYR A 183 -7.95 8.24 -15.31
CA TYR A 183 -6.93 7.24 -15.00
C TYR A 183 -5.87 7.81 -14.05
N LEU A 184 -5.05 6.93 -13.45
CA LEU A 184 -3.99 7.33 -12.53
C LEU A 184 -2.64 7.41 -13.22
N GLY A 185 -1.92 8.51 -13.00
CA GLY A 185 -0.50 8.65 -13.33
C GLY A 185 0.40 7.69 -12.53
N PRO A 186 1.74 7.75 -12.69
CA PRO A 186 2.66 6.90 -11.94
C PRO A 186 2.68 7.22 -10.43
N ARG A 187 3.15 6.27 -9.61
CA ARG A 187 3.43 6.46 -8.18
C ARG A 187 4.56 7.48 -7.99
N TYR A 188 4.40 8.40 -7.04
CA TYR A 188 5.46 9.31 -6.62
C TYR A 188 5.38 9.59 -5.11
N ARG A 189 6.43 10.20 -4.55
CA ARG A 189 6.53 10.58 -3.12
C ARG A 189 6.16 9.43 -2.15
N PRO A 190 6.92 8.31 -2.15
CA PRO A 190 6.71 7.25 -1.16
C PRO A 190 6.91 7.81 0.25
N GLN A 191 5.97 7.53 1.13
CA GLN A 191 6.06 7.86 2.54
C GLN A 191 5.69 6.65 3.39
N MET A 192 6.55 6.31 4.34
CA MET A 192 6.27 5.26 5.31
C MET A 192 5.45 5.83 6.46
N ILE A 193 4.36 5.16 6.81
CA ILE A 193 3.48 5.52 7.92
C ILE A 193 3.40 4.36 8.91
N GLY A 194 3.68 4.63 10.18
CA GLY A 194 3.55 3.66 11.26
C GLY A 194 4.88 3.22 11.89
N PRO A 195 4.87 2.18 12.73
CA PRO A 195 3.71 1.32 13.02
C PRO A 195 2.57 2.04 13.76
N VAL A 196 1.33 1.76 13.38
CA VAL A 196 0.11 2.28 13.99
C VAL A 196 -0.63 1.13 14.67
N ASN A 197 -0.91 1.26 15.96
CA ASN A 197 -1.65 0.24 16.71
C ASN A 197 -3.10 0.15 16.27
N VAL A 198 -3.70 -1.03 16.41
CA VAL A 198 -5.15 -1.23 16.29
C VAL A 198 -5.89 -0.23 17.17
N ASP A 199 -6.95 0.33 16.62
CA ASP A 199 -7.79 1.39 17.20
C ASP A 199 -7.10 2.73 17.45
N SER A 200 -5.84 2.88 17.02
CA SER A 200 -5.12 4.16 17.00
C SER A 200 -5.03 4.74 15.60
N CYS A 201 -4.74 6.04 15.55
CA CYS A 201 -4.62 6.78 14.31
C CYS A 201 -3.15 7.12 14.04
N SER A 202 -2.78 7.15 12.77
CA SER A 202 -1.50 7.69 12.34
C SER A 202 -1.43 9.18 12.65
N ASN A 203 -0.23 9.74 12.52
CA ASN A 203 -0.10 11.19 12.38
C ASN A 203 -0.91 11.68 11.19
N ILE A 204 -1.32 12.95 11.28
CA ILE A 204 -1.84 13.69 10.13
C ILE A 204 -0.67 13.95 9.19
N VAL A 205 -0.86 13.57 7.92
CA VAL A 205 0.10 13.80 6.85
C VAL A 205 -0.46 14.89 5.97
N ASP A 206 0.27 15.99 5.85
CA ASP A 206 -0.04 17.06 4.92
C ASP A 206 0.68 16.83 3.58
N ILE A 207 -0.09 16.64 2.52
CA ILE A 207 0.41 16.39 1.17
C ILE A 207 0.10 17.54 0.21
N GLY A 208 -0.52 18.63 0.69
CA GLY A 208 -0.90 19.78 -0.13
C GLY A 208 0.29 20.43 -0.85
N SER A 209 1.46 20.47 -0.20
CA SER A 209 2.70 21.00 -0.77
C SER A 209 3.55 19.95 -1.52
N LEU A 210 3.22 18.67 -1.38
CA LEU A 210 4.00 17.55 -1.94
C LEU A 210 3.47 17.05 -3.29
N ARG A 211 2.21 17.39 -3.60
CA ARG A 211 1.55 17.01 -4.85
C ARG A 211 2.07 17.78 -6.06
N ASN A 212 1.92 17.17 -7.22
CA ASN A 212 2.09 17.88 -8.48
C ASN A 212 0.89 18.81 -8.73
N SER A 213 1.11 19.86 -9.53
CA SER A 213 0.00 20.66 -10.05
C SER A 213 -0.75 19.85 -11.11
N THR A 214 -1.95 19.39 -10.80
CA THR A 214 -2.82 18.63 -11.70
C THR A 214 -4.23 19.20 -11.68
N GLN A 215 -4.87 19.23 -12.85
CA GLN A 215 -6.23 19.76 -13.01
C GLN A 215 -7.28 18.92 -12.28
N TYR A 216 -7.06 17.61 -12.16
CA TYR A 216 -8.07 16.66 -11.66
C TYR A 216 -7.77 16.14 -10.26
N GLY A 217 -6.83 16.78 -9.57
CA GLY A 217 -6.44 16.41 -8.21
C GLY A 217 -5.42 15.28 -8.12
N THR A 218 -4.93 15.10 -6.90
CA THR A 218 -3.94 14.09 -6.52
C THR A 218 -4.55 13.21 -5.45
N THR A 219 -4.56 11.90 -5.69
CA THR A 219 -5.02 10.92 -4.72
C THR A 219 -3.86 10.20 -4.03
N ILE A 220 -4.22 9.44 -3.02
CA ILE A 220 -3.38 8.58 -2.22
C ILE A 220 -3.58 7.11 -2.64
N GLU A 221 -2.49 6.37 -2.68
CA GLU A 221 -2.45 4.91 -2.78
C GLU A 221 -1.80 4.34 -1.52
N ILE A 222 -2.46 3.37 -0.87
CA ILE A 222 -1.95 2.65 0.29
C ILE A 222 -1.43 1.30 -0.20
N ALA A 223 -0.13 1.06 -0.05
CA ALA A 223 0.54 -0.13 -0.55
C ALA A 223 1.54 -0.68 0.49
N ASN A 224 2.10 -1.86 0.20
CA ASN A 224 3.09 -2.55 1.03
C ASN A 224 2.68 -2.56 2.51
N VAL A 225 1.47 -3.05 2.80
CA VAL A 225 0.93 -3.09 4.16
C VAL A 225 1.60 -4.20 4.94
N GLN A 226 2.35 -3.80 5.97
CA GLN A 226 3.11 -4.66 6.85
C GLN A 226 2.42 -4.78 8.23
N SER A 227 2.63 -5.90 8.89
CA SER A 227 2.01 -6.26 10.15
C SER A 227 2.99 -6.99 11.06
N ASP A 228 2.57 -7.16 12.30
CA ASP A 228 3.29 -7.88 13.34
C ASP A 228 2.70 -9.29 13.58
N SER A 229 1.77 -9.77 12.74
CA SER A 229 1.07 -11.04 12.96
C SER A 229 2.00 -12.27 12.95
N THR A 230 3.06 -12.23 12.14
CA THR A 230 4.02 -13.33 11.97
C THR A 230 4.97 -13.49 13.16
N CYS A 231 5.37 -12.39 13.81
CA CYS A 231 6.33 -12.43 14.91
C CYS A 231 5.68 -12.60 16.30
N GLN A 232 4.37 -12.40 16.43
CA GLN A 232 3.64 -12.62 17.69
C GLN A 232 3.71 -14.08 18.18
N PHE A 233 4.02 -15.03 17.31
CA PHE A 233 4.22 -16.43 17.68
C PHE A 233 5.41 -16.65 18.63
N ASN A 234 6.39 -15.74 18.67
CA ASN A 234 7.69 -15.95 19.34
C ASN A 234 7.91 -15.15 20.64
N ASP A 235 6.89 -14.46 21.18
CA ASP A 235 6.94 -13.75 22.49
C ASP A 235 8.05 -12.68 22.66
N THR A 236 8.67 -12.23 21.58
CA THR A 236 9.70 -11.16 21.56
C THR A 236 9.14 -9.87 20.96
N PHE A 237 9.88 -8.75 21.15
CA PHE A 237 9.61 -7.49 20.45
C PHE A 237 9.34 -7.74 18.96
N CYS A 238 8.12 -7.40 18.54
CA CYS A 238 7.58 -7.81 17.26
C CYS A 238 7.35 -6.55 16.41
N PRO A 239 8.30 -6.17 15.54
CA PRO A 239 8.12 -5.04 14.64
C PRO A 239 7.05 -5.35 13.58
N ALA A 240 6.34 -4.34 13.08
CA ALA A 240 5.44 -4.50 11.95
C ALA A 240 6.25 -4.58 10.64
N GLY A 241 7.01 -5.66 10.46
CA GLY A 241 8.02 -5.79 9.41
C GLY A 241 7.61 -6.67 8.24
N ASP A 242 6.66 -7.58 8.44
CA ASP A 242 6.26 -8.55 7.43
C ASP A 242 4.98 -8.13 6.74
N ASN A 243 4.90 -8.32 5.42
CA ASN A 243 3.68 -8.02 4.68
C ASN A 243 2.51 -8.83 5.23
N VAL A 244 1.33 -8.20 5.33
CA VAL A 244 0.07 -8.93 5.60
C VAL A 244 -0.05 -10.03 4.56
N ARG A 245 -0.35 -11.25 5.00
CA ARG A 245 -0.43 -12.42 4.11
C ARG A 245 -1.65 -12.32 3.21
N ALA A 246 -1.53 -12.79 1.97
CA ALA A 246 -2.62 -12.74 0.98
C ALA A 246 -3.90 -13.48 1.41
N ALA A 247 -3.78 -14.45 2.33
CA ALA A 247 -4.92 -15.15 2.91
C ALA A 247 -5.71 -14.32 3.94
N SER A 248 -5.10 -13.23 4.43
CA SER A 248 -5.62 -12.33 5.46
C SER A 248 -6.03 -11.00 4.87
N CYS A 249 -6.85 -10.26 5.61
CA CYS A 249 -7.31 -8.93 5.24
C CYS A 249 -6.69 -7.89 6.19
N TRP A 250 -6.41 -6.71 5.68
CA TRP A 250 -6.17 -5.51 6.47
C TRP A 250 -7.34 -4.55 6.32
N HIS A 251 -7.62 -3.82 7.40
CA HIS A 251 -8.75 -2.91 7.47
C HIS A 251 -8.32 -1.60 8.13
N VAL A 252 -8.59 -0.49 7.44
CA VAL A 252 -8.29 0.85 7.94
C VAL A 252 -9.47 1.79 7.70
N THR A 253 -9.50 2.90 8.43
CA THR A 253 -10.26 4.08 8.02
C THR A 253 -9.28 5.12 7.50
N LEU A 254 -9.37 5.45 6.22
CA LEU A 254 -8.66 6.58 5.64
C LEU A 254 -9.53 7.82 5.80
N GLN A 255 -9.05 8.83 6.50
CA GLN A 255 -9.72 10.12 6.61
C GLN A 255 -8.97 11.15 5.76
N VAL A 256 -9.69 11.95 4.99
CA VAL A 256 -9.13 12.94 4.08
C VAL A 256 -9.77 14.30 4.33
N VAL A 257 -8.92 15.31 4.44
CA VAL A 257 -9.26 16.73 4.56
C VAL A 257 -8.87 17.42 3.27
N THR A 258 -9.77 18.21 2.72
CA THR A 258 -9.61 18.98 1.48
C THR A 258 -9.97 20.45 1.75
N ASP A 259 -9.73 21.37 0.80
CA ASP A 259 -10.10 22.78 0.97
C ASP A 259 -11.59 23.00 1.31
N PHE A 260 -12.45 22.07 0.90
CA PHE A 260 -13.91 22.17 1.07
C PHE A 260 -14.42 21.44 2.33
N THR A 261 -13.56 20.73 3.05
CA THR A 261 -13.92 20.06 4.30
C THR A 261 -13.46 20.85 5.51
N GLN A 262 -14.02 20.47 6.66
CA GLN A 262 -13.46 20.71 7.97
C GLN A 262 -11.99 20.27 8.05
N SER A 263 -11.28 20.77 9.06
CA SER A 263 -9.91 20.35 9.37
C SER A 263 -9.92 19.28 10.46
N PHE A 264 -8.85 18.50 10.58
CA PHE A 264 -8.70 17.59 11.72
C PHE A 264 -8.67 18.39 13.04
N ASN A 265 -9.40 17.89 14.04
CA ASN A 265 -9.29 18.31 15.43
C ASN A 265 -8.02 17.74 16.08
#